data_AF-A0A7S4ND74-F1
#
_entry.id   AF-A0A7S4ND74-F1
#
_cell.length_a   1.000
_cell.length_b   1.000
_cell.length_c   1.000
_cell.angle_alpha   90.00
_cell.angle_beta   90.00
_cell.angle_gamma   90.00
#
_symmetry.space_group_name_H-M   'P 1'
#
loop_
_entity.id
_entity.type
_entity.pdbx_description
1 polymer ?
#
loop_
_entity_poly.entity_id
_entity_poly.type
_entity_poly.pdbx_seq_one_letter_code
_entity_poly.pdbx_strand_id
1 'polypeptide(L)'
;SGSVKEMATFLKPTEVAFGVLRMGFGSGKFKRNFWLFIHWAGESAPMTQRGKSNGELPNVKAKLQPTQIDFFAASAAEIKIEQIIAKVTAYCQVDGSTSKKGDDNPFSLEAFEEGLTE
;
A
#
# COMPACT_ATOMS: atom_id res chain seq x y z
N SER A 1 13.57 6.57 -7.63
CA SER A 1 12.64 6.83 -6.52
C SER A 1 11.43 5.96 -6.74
N GLY A 2 11.26 4.89 -5.94
CA GLY A 2 10.19 3.91 -6.14
C GLY A 2 8.81 4.45 -5.78
N SER A 3 7.91 4.56 -6.75
CA SER A 3 6.49 4.90 -6.50
C SER A 3 5.59 3.68 -6.71
N VAL A 4 4.37 3.71 -6.15
CA VAL A 4 3.33 2.71 -6.43
C VAL A 4 3.09 2.58 -7.94
N LYS A 5 3.10 3.72 -8.66
CA LYS A 5 2.92 3.75 -10.11
C LYS A 5 4.07 3.05 -10.84
N GLU A 6 5.31 3.27 -10.42
CA GLU A 6 6.48 2.59 -10.98
C GLU A 6 6.43 1.08 -10.71
N MET A 7 6.09 0.67 -9.48
CA MET A 7 5.90 -0.74 -9.11
C MET A 7 4.85 -1.41 -10.01
N ALA A 8 3.73 -0.74 -10.29
CA ALA A 8 2.66 -1.26 -11.12
C ALA A 8 3.12 -1.62 -12.55
N THR A 9 4.16 -0.97 -13.08
CA THR A 9 4.71 -1.27 -14.40
C THR A 9 5.42 -2.63 -14.49
N PHE A 10 5.81 -3.21 -13.35
CA PHE A 10 6.49 -4.50 -13.29
C PHE A 10 5.53 -5.67 -13.05
N LEU A 11 4.28 -5.42 -12.69
CA LEU A 11 3.31 -6.45 -12.32
C LEU A 11 2.62 -7.03 -13.56
N LYS A 12 2.85 -8.33 -13.81
CA LYS A 12 2.25 -9.00 -14.97
C LYS A 12 0.88 -9.61 -14.61
N PRO A 13 -0.12 -9.53 -15.51
CA PRO A 13 -1.41 -10.19 -15.29
C PRO A 13 -1.33 -11.70 -15.11
N THR A 14 -0.25 -12.34 -15.56
CA THR A 14 -0.07 -13.80 -15.57
C THR A 14 0.68 -14.34 -14.35
N GLU A 15 0.95 -13.51 -13.34
CA GLU A 15 1.75 -13.90 -12.17
C GLU A 15 1.10 -13.52 -10.84
N VAL A 16 1.56 -14.17 -9.78
CA VAL A 16 1.29 -13.79 -8.40
C VAL A 16 2.60 -13.32 -7.78
N ALA A 17 2.60 -12.11 -7.22
CA ALA A 17 3.78 -11.50 -6.66
C ALA A 17 3.48 -10.92 -5.27
N PHE A 18 4.53 -10.89 -4.44
CA PHE A 18 4.49 -10.23 -3.14
C PHE A 18 5.60 -9.18 -3.11
N GLY A 19 5.34 -8.07 -2.43
CA GLY A 19 6.30 -6.98 -2.33
C GLY A 19 6.15 -6.20 -1.05
N VAL A 20 7.16 -5.39 -0.75
CA VAL A 20 7.10 -4.37 0.28
C VAL A 20 7.40 -3.04 -0.36
N LEU A 21 6.56 -2.05 -0.06
CA LEU A 21 6.76 -0.69 -0.50
C LEU A 21 6.80 0.24 0.72
N ARG A 22 7.81 1.11 0.78
CA ARG A 22 7.89 2.17 1.77
C ARG A 22 7.36 3.46 1.16
N MET A 23 6.39 4.09 1.81
CA MET A 23 5.82 5.35 1.34
C MET A 23 5.76 6.38 2.47
N GLY A 24 6.15 7.61 2.16
CA GLY A 24 5.94 8.76 3.04
C GLY A 24 4.52 9.30 2.87
N PHE A 25 3.85 9.61 3.97
CA PHE A 25 2.55 10.27 3.99
C PHE A 25 2.59 11.48 4.92
N GLY A 26 1.83 12.51 4.55
CA GLY A 26 1.76 13.80 5.23
C GLY A 26 2.96 14.70 4.98
N SER A 27 2.83 15.95 5.44
CA SER A 27 3.79 17.04 5.24
C SER A 27 4.34 17.56 6.56
N GLY A 28 5.47 18.26 6.50
CA GLY A 28 6.12 18.90 7.65
C GLY A 28 6.33 17.97 8.86
N LYS A 29 5.85 18.39 10.03
CA LYS A 29 5.98 17.64 11.30
C LYS A 29 5.16 16.35 11.36
N PHE A 30 4.21 16.16 10.45
CA PHE A 30 3.36 14.96 10.39
C PHE A 30 3.82 13.95 9.34
N LYS A 31 4.92 14.23 8.61
CA LYS A 31 5.51 13.30 7.63
C LYS A 31 5.93 12.00 8.32
N ARG A 32 5.30 10.89 7.94
CA ARG A 32 5.58 9.55 8.47
C ARG A 32 5.74 8.57 7.32
N ASN A 33 6.65 7.60 7.49
CA ASN A 33 6.81 6.51 6.53
C ASN A 33 6.01 5.31 6.99
N PHE A 34 5.27 4.72 6.07
CA PHE A 34 4.54 3.47 6.27
C PHE A 34 5.11 2.38 5.38
N TRP A 35 5.12 1.16 5.92
CA TRP A 35 5.52 -0.04 5.19
C TRP A 35 4.27 -0.80 4.73
N LEU A 36 4.09 -0.88 3.43
CA LEU A 36 2.97 -1.55 2.79
C LEU A 36 3.39 -2.94 2.33
N PHE A 37 2.61 -3.94 2.72
CA PHE A 37 2.66 -5.27 2.14
C PHE A 37 1.80 -5.29 0.87
N ILE A 38 2.40 -5.61 -0.26
CA ILE A 38 1.73 -5.72 -1.55
C ILE A 38 1.51 -7.19 -1.86
N HIS A 39 0.25 -7.55 -2.10
CA HIS A 39 -0.13 -8.84 -2.66
C HIS A 39 -0.76 -8.62 -4.03
N TRP A 40 -0.04 -8.99 -5.07
CA TRP A 40 -0.50 -8.99 -6.45
C TRP A 40 -0.92 -10.39 -6.85
N ALA A 41 -2.16 -10.57 -7.32
CA ALA A 41 -2.61 -11.81 -7.90
C ALA A 41 -3.28 -11.54 -9.24
N GLY A 42 -2.46 -11.44 -10.29
CA GLY A 42 -2.89 -11.08 -11.63
C GLY A 42 -4.09 -11.90 -12.10
N GLU A 43 -5.05 -11.25 -12.75
CA GLU A 43 -6.30 -11.85 -13.20
C GLU A 43 -6.11 -13.05 -14.15
N SER A 44 -5.00 -13.09 -14.89
CA SER A 44 -4.63 -14.15 -15.83
C SER A 44 -3.64 -15.16 -15.22
N ALA A 45 -3.33 -15.08 -13.93
CA ALA A 45 -2.40 -16.00 -13.28
C ALA A 45 -3.03 -17.41 -13.18
N PRO A 46 -2.28 -18.49 -13.50
CA PRO A 46 -2.79 -19.85 -13.42
C PRO A 46 -3.36 -20.20 -12.05
N MET A 47 -4.49 -20.92 -12.01
CA MET A 47 -5.17 -21.29 -10.77
C MET A 47 -4.25 -22.03 -9.78
N THR A 48 -3.38 -22.90 -10.29
CA THR A 48 -2.39 -23.64 -9.50
C THR A 48 -1.35 -22.72 -8.86
N GLN A 49 -0.89 -21.70 -9.59
CA GLN A 49 0.02 -20.68 -9.06
C GLN A 49 -0.67 -19.85 -7.98
N ARG A 50 -1.90 -19.40 -8.21
CA ARG A 50 -2.70 -18.66 -7.20
C ARG A 50 -2.92 -19.48 -5.95
N GLY A 51 -3.29 -20.76 -6.08
CA GLY A 51 -3.47 -21.66 -4.95
C GLY A 51 -2.20 -21.83 -4.12
N LYS A 52 -1.06 -22.08 -4.78
CA LYS A 52 0.24 -22.23 -4.11
C LYS A 52 0.68 -20.94 -3.42
N SER A 53 0.67 -19.82 -4.15
CA SER A 53 1.13 -18.53 -3.60
C SER A 53 0.24 -18.04 -2.46
N ASN A 54 -1.08 -18.21 -2.55
CA ASN A 54 -2.00 -17.86 -1.46
C ASN A 54 -1.77 -18.73 -0.21
N GLY A 55 -1.41 -20.00 -0.38
CA GLY A 55 -1.01 -20.87 0.73
C GLY A 55 0.26 -20.39 1.45
N GLU A 56 1.18 -19.76 0.72
CA GLU A 56 2.43 -19.20 1.26
C GLU A 56 2.28 -17.76 1.81
N LEU A 57 1.14 -17.11 1.59
CA LEU A 57 0.94 -15.71 1.97
C LEU A 57 1.29 -15.42 3.44
N PRO A 58 0.87 -16.22 4.45
CA PRO A 58 1.25 -15.98 5.84
C PRO A 58 2.77 -16.06 6.07
N ASN A 59 3.44 -17.02 5.43
CA ASN A 59 4.88 -17.22 5.54
C ASN A 59 5.65 -16.06 4.90
N VAL A 60 5.23 -15.61 3.71
CA VAL A 60 5.84 -14.48 3.02
C VAL A 60 5.64 -13.20 3.82
N LYS A 61 4.43 -12.94 4.31
CA LYS A 61 4.14 -11.76 5.13
C LYS A 61 4.95 -11.73 6.42
N ALA A 62 5.16 -12.88 7.07
CA ALA A 62 6.01 -12.98 8.27
C ALA A 62 7.48 -12.65 7.96
N LYS A 63 8.00 -13.08 6.81
CA LYS A 63 9.38 -12.79 6.38
C LYS A 63 9.61 -11.34 5.95
N LEU A 64 8.56 -10.69 5.44
CA LEU A 64 8.60 -9.33 4.92
C LEU A 64 8.27 -8.26 5.97
N GLN A 65 8.17 -8.64 7.25
CA GLN A 65 8.00 -7.68 8.35
C GLN A 65 9.19 -6.71 8.45
N PRO A 66 8.96 -5.46 8.90
CA PRO A 66 7.70 -4.91 9.36
C PRO A 66 6.81 -4.45 8.20
N THR A 67 5.52 -4.81 8.22
CA THR A 67 4.50 -4.23 7.34
C THR A 67 3.26 -3.89 8.15
N GLN A 68 2.75 -2.68 7.95
CA GLN A 68 1.65 -2.10 8.73
C GLN A 68 0.32 -2.19 7.97
N ILE A 69 0.40 -2.10 6.63
CA ILE A 69 -0.75 -1.91 5.77
C ILE A 69 -0.72 -2.94 4.66
N ASP A 70 -1.80 -3.71 4.53
CA ASP A 70 -1.95 -4.68 3.45
C ASP A 70 -2.69 -4.06 2.27
N PHE A 71 -2.12 -4.22 1.08
CA PHE A 71 -2.73 -3.84 -0.19
C PHE A 71 -2.78 -5.04 -1.13
N PHE A 72 -3.97 -5.30 -1.67
CA PHE A 72 -4.22 -6.38 -2.62
C PHE A 72 -4.75 -5.79 -3.93
N ALA A 73 -4.25 -6.30 -5.05
CA ALA A 73 -4.76 -5.97 -6.38
C ALA A 73 -4.61 -7.18 -7.34
N ALA A 74 -5.53 -7.30 -8.29
CA ALA A 74 -5.51 -8.31 -9.35
C ALA A 74 -5.32 -7.70 -10.75
N SER A 75 -5.53 -6.40 -10.89
CA SER A 75 -5.33 -5.64 -12.14
C SER A 75 -4.57 -4.34 -11.85
N ALA A 76 -3.78 -3.86 -12.82
CA ALA A 76 -3.01 -2.62 -12.64
C ALA A 76 -3.94 -1.40 -12.47
N ALA A 77 -5.16 -1.48 -13.03
CA ALA A 77 -6.20 -0.46 -12.88
C ALA A 77 -6.77 -0.35 -11.45
N GLU A 78 -6.66 -1.41 -10.64
CA GLU A 78 -7.01 -1.39 -9.21
C GLU A 78 -5.93 -0.70 -8.36
N ILE A 79 -4.72 -0.50 -8.90
CA ILE A 79 -3.63 0.15 -8.18
C ILE A 79 -3.85 1.67 -8.20
N LYS A 80 -4.70 2.14 -7.30
CA LYS A 80 -5.08 3.54 -7.13
C LYS A 80 -4.45 4.12 -5.87
N ILE A 81 -3.78 5.25 -5.99
CA ILE A 81 -3.10 5.91 -4.86
C ILE A 81 -4.10 6.29 -3.77
N GLU A 82 -5.32 6.66 -4.16
CA GLU A 82 -6.40 7.07 -3.28
C GLU A 82 -6.82 5.93 -2.34
N GLN A 83 -6.84 4.68 -2.84
CA GLN A 83 -7.15 3.51 -2.02
C GLN A 83 -6.06 3.22 -1.00
N ILE A 84 -4.81 3.45 -1.39
CA ILE A 84 -3.66 3.29 -0.50
C ILE A 84 -3.69 4.37 0.60
N ILE A 85 -3.93 5.63 0.23
CA ILE A 85 -4.07 6.76 1.16
C ILE A 85 -5.23 6.52 2.13
N ALA A 86 -6.36 6.02 1.65
CA ALA A 86 -7.50 5.69 2.50
C ALA A 86 -7.14 4.61 3.54
N LYS A 87 -6.41 3.57 3.14
CA LYS A 87 -5.91 2.52 4.06
C LYS A 87 -4.93 3.08 5.10
N VAL A 88 -4.03 3.97 4.70
CA VAL A 88 -3.07 4.62 5.60
C VAL A 88 -3.79 5.53 6.60
N THR A 89 -4.75 6.32 6.12
CA THR A 89 -5.57 7.19 6.97
C THR A 89 -6.34 6.37 8.00
N ALA A 90 -6.98 5.28 7.58
CA ALA A 90 -7.68 4.38 8.49
C ALA A 90 -6.73 3.76 9.53
N TYR A 91 -5.54 3.31 9.11
CA TYR A 91 -4.51 2.80 10.01
C TYR A 91 -4.08 3.86 11.04
N CYS A 92 -3.83 5.10 10.61
CA CYS A 92 -3.51 6.22 11.51
C CYS A 92 -4.62 6.56 12.50
N GLN A 93 -5.89 6.44 12.10
CA GLN A 93 -7.04 6.65 12.99
C GLN A 93 -7.13 5.56 14.06
N VAL A 94 -6.83 4.31 13.70
CA VAL A 94 -6.80 3.19 14.65
C VAL A 94 -5.67 3.33 15.67
N ASP A 95 -4.49 3.77 15.22
CA ASP A 95 -3.33 4.01 16.11
C ASP A 95 -3.47 5.30 16.95
N GLY A 96 -4.40 6.19 16.59
CA GLY A 96 -4.59 7.51 17.21
C GLY A 96 -5.84 7.60 18.07
N SER A 97 -5.71 7.36 19.38
CA SER A 97 -6.67 7.90 20.35
C SER A 97 -6.57 9.42 20.35
N THR A 98 -7.65 10.09 19.91
CA THR A 98 -7.92 11.54 19.96
C THR A 98 -7.13 12.45 19.02
N SER A 99 -7.79 12.95 17.98
CA SER A 99 -7.57 14.31 17.47
C SER A 99 -8.90 14.88 16.99
N LYS A 100 -9.19 16.10 17.46
CA LYS A 100 -10.47 16.79 17.36
C LYS A 100 -10.88 17.04 15.91
N LYS A 101 -12.20 17.04 15.66
CA LYS A 101 -12.85 17.64 14.48
C LYS A 101 -12.23 19.02 14.19
N GLY A 102 -11.63 19.19 13.02
CA GLY A 102 -11.07 20.45 12.54
C GLY A 102 -10.21 20.26 11.29
N ASP A 103 -10.88 20.25 10.14
CA ASP A 103 -10.52 20.47 8.72
C ASP A 103 -9.11 20.24 8.09
N ASP A 104 -8.03 19.94 8.79
CA ASP A 104 -6.76 19.59 8.14
C ASP A 104 -6.45 18.11 8.38
N ASN A 105 -6.90 17.23 7.47
CA ASN A 105 -6.48 15.83 7.48
C ASN A 105 -5.05 15.75 6.87
N PRO A 106 -3.99 15.55 7.67
CA PRO A 106 -2.62 15.51 7.15
C PRO A 106 -2.35 14.26 6.29
N PHE A 107 -3.32 13.37 6.16
CA PHE A 107 -3.27 12.18 5.32
C PHE A 107 -4.23 12.27 4.11
N SER A 108 -4.65 13.48 3.72
CA SER A 108 -5.42 13.70 2.49
C SER A 108 -4.57 13.45 1.23
N LEU A 109 -5.23 13.32 0.07
CA LEU A 109 -4.55 13.22 -1.23
C LEU A 109 -3.71 14.47 -1.52
N GLU A 110 -4.26 15.65 -1.23
CA GLU A 110 -3.58 16.95 -1.41
C GLU A 110 -2.31 17.02 -0.55
N ALA A 111 -2.38 16.65 0.73
CA ALA A 111 -1.22 16.63 1.62
C ALA A 111 -0.16 15.59 1.20
N PHE A 112 -0.59 14.49 0.57
CA PHE A 112 0.33 13.50 -0.01
C PHE A 112 1.05 14.04 -1.24
N GLU A 113 0.33 14.71 -2.14
CA GLU A 113 0.90 15.30 -3.36
C GLU A 113 1.88 16.44 -3.05
N GLU A 114 1.54 17.33 -2.11
CA GLU A 114 2.44 18.38 -1.63
C GLU A 114 3.74 17.79 -1.05
N GLY A 115 3.63 16.72 -0.25
CA GLY A 115 4.79 16.04 0.35
C GLY A 115 5.72 15.31 -0.64
N LEU A 116 5.30 15.14 -1.91
CA LEU A 116 6.15 14.63 -3.00
C LEU A 116 6.96 15.72 -3.71
N THR A 117 6.56 16.99 -3.57
CA THR A 117 7.20 18.14 -4.22
C THR A 117 8.33 18.79 -3.42
N GLU A 118 8.49 18.38 -2.15
CA GLU A 118 9.62 18.73 -1.25
C GLU A 118 10.71 17.64 -1.22
#